data_AF-A0A7S3JCC1-F1
#
_entry.id   AF-A0A7S3JCC1-F1
#
_cell.length_a   1.000
_cell.length_b   1.000
_cell.length_c   1.000
_cell.angle_alpha   90.00
_cell.angle_beta   90.00
_cell.angle_gamma   90.00
#
_symmetry.space_group_name_H-M   'P 1'
#
loop_
_entity.id
_entity.type
_entity.pdbx_description
1 polymer ?
#
loop_
_entity_poly.entity_id
_entity_poly.type
_entity_poly.pdbx_seq_one_letter_code
_entity_poly.pdbx_strand_id
1 'polypeptide(L)'
;MYEEDREGISGLRVMEGEDLRQGNRVRKQQLQQKDWIDQQIQLKAEMDRVAKQNQDMYEAQEAHLHDLLTKAQEEEESKRKTMMKAMMDENLALAKTKKDQEKYLAYRNLQGDKYDLTSADEDPFLNEHFSTTKNSLGDHRYKPYHFKGLKDEHVAKIKREQELQIKEAELKKKQQQEEERLWAIQAEHLRRLQIKQDRLLKKNNRTMQEAALAHQLDQNKENKLRWKDPYGDRS
;
A
#
# COMPACT_ATOMS: atom_id res chain seq x y z
N MET A 1 135.36 -42.79 36.59
CA MET A 1 136.65 -42.27 36.11
C MET A 1 136.60 -40.77 36.32
N TYR A 2 137.33 -40.26 37.30
CA TYR A 2 137.46 -38.82 37.50
C TYR A 2 138.47 -38.34 36.46
N GLU A 3 138.01 -37.59 35.46
CA GLU A 3 138.91 -36.85 34.58
C GLU A 3 139.64 -35.82 35.45
N GLU A 4 140.97 -35.95 35.54
CA GLU A 4 141.83 -34.97 36.21
C GLU A 4 141.76 -33.65 35.44
N ASP A 5 140.98 -32.72 35.96
CA ASP A 5 140.81 -31.37 35.41
C ASP A 5 142.04 -30.52 35.73
N ARG A 6 143.15 -30.77 35.01
CA ARG A 6 144.41 -30.01 35.09
C ARG A 6 144.48 -28.84 34.10
N GLU A 7 143.38 -28.54 33.42
CA GLU A 7 143.27 -27.50 32.40
C GLU A 7 142.66 -26.22 32.99
N GLY A 8 143.41 -25.56 33.86
CA GLY A 8 142.99 -24.28 34.45
C GLY A 8 143.02 -23.11 33.44
N ILE A 9 142.14 -22.12 33.66
CA ILE A 9 141.94 -20.90 32.85
C ILE A 9 143.24 -20.11 32.59
N SER A 10 144.26 -20.28 33.44
CA SER A 10 145.54 -19.55 33.35
C SER A 10 146.49 -20.04 32.26
N GLY A 11 146.25 -21.20 31.62
CA GLY A 11 147.23 -21.84 30.72
C GLY A 11 147.13 -21.49 29.23
N LEU A 12 146.08 -20.81 28.78
CA LEU A 12 145.74 -20.55 27.36
C LEU A 12 145.74 -21.80 26.43
N ARG A 13 145.63 -23.02 26.98
CA ARG A 13 145.67 -24.27 26.19
C ARG A 13 144.29 -24.72 25.67
N VAL A 14 143.24 -24.36 26.38
CA VAL A 14 141.85 -24.61 25.99
C VAL A 14 141.18 -23.25 25.84
N MET A 15 140.65 -22.98 24.65
CA MET A 15 139.85 -21.79 24.40
C MET A 15 138.39 -22.21 24.28
N GLU A 16 137.56 -21.81 25.25
CA GLU A 16 136.12 -22.12 25.24
C GLU A 16 135.37 -21.57 24.02
N GLY A 17 135.96 -20.62 23.29
CA GLY A 17 135.44 -20.11 22.03
C GLY A 17 135.55 -21.11 20.87
N GLU A 18 136.46 -22.09 20.93
CA GLU A 18 136.60 -23.15 19.92
C GLU A 18 135.69 -24.32 20.28
N ASP A 19 134.43 -24.21 19.87
CA ASP A 19 133.41 -25.21 20.18
C ASP A 19 133.50 -26.46 19.29
N LEU A 20 134.15 -27.49 19.81
CA LEU A 20 134.27 -28.80 19.17
C LEU A 20 132.94 -29.57 19.04
N ARG A 21 131.87 -29.12 19.72
CA ARG A 21 130.53 -29.76 19.70
C ARG A 21 129.52 -28.97 18.85
N GLN A 22 129.96 -27.96 18.10
CA GLN A 22 129.10 -27.09 17.29
C GLN A 22 128.15 -27.89 16.38
N GLY A 23 128.65 -28.92 15.68
CA GLY A 23 127.85 -29.76 14.78
C GLY A 23 126.69 -30.47 15.49
N ASN A 24 126.92 -31.01 16.69
CA ASN A 24 125.88 -31.66 17.49
C ASN A 24 124.86 -30.65 18.02
N ARG A 25 125.29 -29.45 18.45
CA ARG A 25 124.39 -28.37 18.87
C ARG A 25 123.49 -27.92 17.73
N VAL A 26 124.06 -27.65 16.55
CA VAL A 26 123.31 -27.22 15.35
C VAL A 26 122.29 -28.29 14.95
N ARG A 27 122.68 -29.56 14.91
CA ARG A 27 121.74 -30.66 14.60
C ARG A 27 120.60 -30.77 15.62
N LYS A 28 120.89 -30.62 16.92
CA LYS A 28 119.86 -30.62 17.98
C LYS A 28 118.90 -29.44 17.81
N GLN A 29 119.41 -28.24 17.53
CA GLN A 29 118.60 -27.04 17.29
C GLN A 29 117.71 -27.21 16.05
N GLN A 30 118.24 -27.77 14.95
CA GLN A 30 117.46 -28.05 13.74
C GLN A 30 116.34 -29.07 14.00
N LEU A 31 116.60 -30.13 14.77
CA LEU A 31 115.58 -31.10 15.14
C LEU A 31 114.50 -30.50 16.05
N GLN A 32 114.89 -29.68 17.04
CA GLN A 32 113.94 -28.97 17.89
C GLN A 32 113.09 -27.97 17.09
N GLN A 33 113.72 -27.22 16.18
CA GLN A 33 113.01 -26.28 15.31
C GLN A 33 112.05 -27.01 14.38
N LYS A 34 112.44 -28.15 13.81
CA LYS A 34 111.56 -28.98 13.00
C LYS A 34 110.36 -29.49 13.80
N ASP A 35 110.60 -30.05 14.99
CA ASP A 35 109.53 -30.56 15.86
C ASP A 35 108.54 -29.45 16.28
N TRP A 36 109.03 -28.26 16.62
CA TRP A 36 108.17 -27.11 16.91
C TRP A 36 107.35 -26.66 15.71
N ILE A 37 107.95 -26.62 14.51
CA ILE A 37 107.23 -26.27 13.28
C ILE A 37 106.17 -27.34 12.98
N ASP A 38 106.49 -28.62 13.11
CA ASP A 38 105.55 -29.72 12.87
C ASP A 38 104.37 -29.66 13.86
N GLN A 39 104.61 -29.37 15.14
CA GLN A 39 103.57 -29.14 16.14
C GLN A 39 102.70 -27.92 15.82
N GLN A 40 103.31 -26.80 15.40
CA GLN A 40 102.56 -25.62 14.99
C GLN A 40 101.69 -25.88 13.76
N ILE A 41 102.19 -26.63 12.77
CA ILE A 41 101.42 -27.02 11.59
C ILE A 41 100.22 -27.88 11.98
N GLN A 42 100.41 -28.86 12.85
CA GLN A 42 99.32 -29.72 13.33
C GLN A 42 98.27 -28.93 14.11
N LEU A 43 98.69 -28.07 15.04
CA LEU A 43 97.78 -27.22 15.81
C LEU A 43 96.99 -26.27 14.90
N LYS A 44 97.66 -25.66 13.91
CA LYS A 44 96.98 -24.79 12.95
C LYS A 44 95.96 -25.55 12.11
N ALA A 45 96.31 -26.74 11.61
CA ALA A 45 95.39 -27.57 10.83
C ALA A 45 94.16 -28.00 11.65
N GLU A 46 94.35 -28.36 12.92
CA GLU A 46 93.24 -28.69 13.82
C GLU A 46 92.35 -27.47 14.10
N MET A 47 92.95 -26.31 14.34
CA MET A 47 92.22 -25.04 14.52
C MET A 47 91.41 -24.66 13.29
N ASP A 48 91.99 -24.76 12.09
CA ASP A 48 91.31 -24.46 10.83
C ASP A 48 90.14 -25.44 10.59
N ARG A 49 90.32 -26.73 10.95
CA ARG A 49 89.26 -27.74 10.86
C ARG A 49 88.12 -27.43 11.84
N VAL A 50 88.42 -27.11 13.10
CA VAL A 50 87.40 -26.76 14.11
C VAL A 50 86.68 -25.47 13.71
N ALA A 51 87.40 -24.46 13.21
CA ALA A 51 86.82 -23.22 12.73
C ALA A 51 85.84 -23.47 11.58
N LYS A 52 86.22 -24.31 10.61
CA LYS A 52 85.35 -24.70 9.51
C LYS A 52 84.12 -25.48 9.99
N GLN A 53 84.29 -26.46 10.88
CA GLN A 53 83.16 -27.21 11.43
C GLN A 53 82.17 -26.32 12.19
N ASN A 54 82.67 -25.36 12.97
CA ASN A 54 81.83 -24.39 13.65
C ASN A 54 81.09 -23.51 12.64
N GLN A 55 81.77 -23.02 11.60
CA GLN A 55 81.14 -22.24 10.55
C GLN A 55 80.03 -23.02 9.84
N ASP A 56 80.30 -24.25 9.40
CA ASP A 56 79.32 -25.13 8.75
C ASP A 56 78.10 -25.37 9.67
N MET A 57 78.32 -25.53 10.99
CA MET A 57 77.24 -25.65 11.97
C MET A 57 76.41 -24.38 12.12
N TYR A 58 77.04 -23.21 12.15
CA TYR A 58 76.33 -21.92 12.22
C TYR A 58 75.50 -21.67 10.96
N GLU A 59 76.06 -21.93 9.78
CA GLU A 59 75.36 -21.78 8.50
C GLU A 59 74.13 -22.71 8.44
N ALA A 60 74.25 -23.96 8.91
CA ALA A 60 73.13 -24.89 8.99
C ALA A 60 72.04 -24.43 9.97
N GLN A 61 72.42 -23.86 11.13
CA GLN A 61 71.47 -23.30 12.09
C GLN A 61 70.74 -22.08 11.52
N GLU A 62 71.46 -21.18 10.85
CA GLU A 62 70.89 -19.98 10.23
C GLU A 62 69.88 -20.36 9.14
N ALA A 63 70.23 -21.31 8.27
CA ALA A 63 69.33 -21.83 7.24
C ALA A 63 68.05 -22.43 7.83
N HIS A 64 68.17 -23.20 8.93
CA HIS A 64 67.02 -23.77 9.62
C HIS A 64 66.13 -22.69 10.27
N LEU A 65 66.73 -21.68 10.90
CA LEU A 65 65.97 -20.56 11.47
C LEU A 65 65.25 -19.76 10.38
N HIS A 66 65.88 -19.57 9.23
CA HIS A 66 65.26 -18.88 8.11
C HIS A 66 64.07 -19.66 7.52
N ASP A 67 64.18 -20.98 7.39
CA ASP A 67 63.07 -21.85 6.96
C ASP A 67 61.90 -21.79 7.95
N LEU A 68 62.18 -21.86 9.25
CA LEU A 68 61.15 -21.73 10.29
C LEU A 68 60.45 -20.37 10.23
N LEU A 69 61.20 -19.28 10.06
CA LEU A 69 60.63 -17.94 9.94
C LEU A 69 59.73 -17.83 8.71
N THR A 70 60.19 -18.35 7.56
CA THR A 70 59.43 -18.33 6.31
C THR A 70 58.11 -19.09 6.47
N LYS A 71 58.15 -20.29 7.04
CA LYS A 71 56.95 -21.09 7.32
C LYS A 71 55.99 -20.38 8.26
N ALA A 72 56.50 -19.74 9.32
CA ALA A 72 55.67 -18.98 10.25
C ALA A 72 54.97 -17.79 9.56
N GLN A 73 55.68 -17.07 8.68
CA GLN A 73 55.12 -15.96 7.91
C GLN A 73 54.05 -16.43 6.92
N GLU A 74 54.31 -17.52 6.19
CA GLU A 74 53.34 -18.11 5.27
C GLU A 74 52.06 -18.57 5.99
N GLU A 75 52.21 -19.17 7.18
CA GLU A 75 51.08 -19.59 8.00
C GLU A 75 50.26 -18.39 8.50
N GLU A 76 50.92 -17.32 8.96
CA GLU A 76 50.25 -16.09 9.38
C GLU A 76 49.47 -15.45 8.21
N GLU A 77 50.10 -15.34 7.04
CA GLU A 77 49.46 -14.76 5.86
C GLU A 77 48.25 -15.60 5.42
N SER A 78 48.38 -16.93 5.44
CA SER A 78 47.29 -17.86 5.13
C SER A 78 46.11 -17.71 6.10
N LYS A 79 46.39 -17.63 7.41
CA LYS A 79 45.36 -17.38 8.44
C LYS A 79 44.67 -16.04 8.23
N ARG A 80 45.43 -14.98 7.94
CA ARG A 80 44.89 -13.65 7.68
C ARG A 80 43.97 -13.64 6.46
N LYS A 81 44.39 -14.26 5.35
CA LYS A 81 43.57 -14.41 4.13
C LYS A 81 42.28 -15.18 4.41
N THR A 82 42.37 -16.26 5.17
CA THR A 82 41.21 -17.10 5.54
C THR A 82 40.21 -16.31 6.39
N MET A 83 40.70 -15.58 7.40
CA MET A 83 39.86 -14.73 8.25
C MET A 83 39.20 -13.61 7.45
N MET A 84 39.94 -12.91 6.58
CA MET A 84 39.39 -11.87 5.73
C MET A 84 38.29 -12.39 4.79
N LYS A 85 38.51 -13.57 4.20
CA LYS A 85 37.51 -14.23 3.36
C LYS A 85 36.26 -14.58 4.15
N ALA A 86 36.40 -15.16 5.34
CA ALA A 86 35.26 -15.48 6.20
C ALA A 86 34.45 -14.23 6.59
N MET A 87 35.12 -13.13 6.95
CA MET A 87 34.46 -11.85 7.23
C MET A 87 33.74 -11.28 6.01
N MET A 88 34.33 -11.40 4.82
CA MET A 88 33.69 -10.97 3.58
C MET A 88 32.42 -11.77 3.29
N ASP A 89 32.48 -13.09 3.42
CA ASP A 89 31.35 -13.99 3.19
C ASP A 89 30.21 -13.73 4.20
N GLU A 90 30.55 -13.49 5.46
CA GLU A 90 29.58 -13.11 6.50
C GLU A 90 28.92 -11.75 6.20
N ASN A 91 29.70 -10.73 5.85
CA ASN A 91 29.17 -9.42 5.49
C ASN A 91 28.24 -9.49 4.27
N LEU A 92 28.58 -10.34 3.28
CA LEU A 92 27.73 -10.56 2.12
C LEU A 92 26.40 -11.25 2.51
N ALA A 93 26.47 -12.25 3.39
CA ALA A 93 25.29 -12.92 3.92
C ALA A 93 24.39 -11.94 4.71
N LEU A 94 24.98 -11.11 5.58
CA LEU A 94 24.26 -10.08 6.35
C LEU A 94 23.62 -9.02 5.45
N ALA A 95 24.32 -8.58 4.39
CA ALA A 95 23.77 -7.64 3.43
C ALA A 95 22.56 -8.23 2.70
N LYS A 96 22.63 -9.52 2.34
CA LYS A 96 21.52 -10.24 1.72
C LYS A 96 20.32 -10.36 2.66
N THR A 97 20.52 -10.80 3.90
CA THR A 97 19.43 -10.94 4.87
C THR A 97 18.75 -9.60 5.15
N LYS A 98 19.53 -8.52 5.30
CA LYS A 98 18.99 -7.16 5.45
C LYS A 98 18.12 -6.75 4.26
N LYS A 99 18.61 -6.98 3.03
CA LYS A 99 17.85 -6.67 1.81
C LYS A 99 16.55 -7.47 1.71
N ASP A 100 16.58 -8.74 2.09
CA ASP A 100 15.40 -9.60 2.07
C ASP A 100 14.39 -9.19 3.16
N GLN A 101 14.86 -8.78 4.34
CA GLN A 101 14.02 -8.19 5.39
C GLN A 101 13.36 -6.89 4.94
N GLU A 102 14.11 -5.97 4.34
CA GLU A 102 13.57 -4.70 3.81
C GLU A 102 12.50 -4.94 2.74
N LYS A 103 12.74 -5.89 1.83
CA LYS A 103 11.73 -6.30 0.83
C LYS A 103 10.48 -6.90 1.48
N TYR A 104 10.64 -7.75 2.48
CA TYR A 104 9.52 -8.34 3.20
C TYR A 104 8.69 -7.27 3.92
N LEU A 105 9.35 -6.32 4.60
CA LEU A 105 8.67 -5.20 5.26
C LEU A 105 7.95 -4.31 4.25
N ALA A 106 8.59 -3.97 3.13
CA ALA A 106 7.96 -3.20 2.06
C ALA A 106 6.74 -3.92 1.49
N TYR A 107 6.84 -5.23 1.26
CA TYR A 107 5.72 -6.04 0.80
C TYR A 107 4.58 -6.07 1.84
N ARG A 108 4.90 -6.26 3.12
CA ARG A 108 3.92 -6.23 4.21
C ARG A 108 3.20 -4.89 4.30
N ASN A 109 3.93 -3.79 4.21
CA ASN A 109 3.35 -2.45 4.22
C ASN A 109 2.41 -2.26 3.03
N LEU A 110 2.83 -2.65 1.82
CA LEU A 110 1.99 -2.60 0.63
C LEU A 110 0.71 -3.43 0.79
N GLN A 111 0.77 -4.59 1.45
CA GLN A 111 -0.42 -5.38 1.75
C GLN A 111 -1.34 -4.70 2.77
N GLY A 112 -0.77 -4.04 3.78
CA GLY A 112 -1.51 -3.20 4.72
C GLY A 112 -2.22 -2.04 4.01
N ASP A 113 -1.49 -1.29 3.19
CA ASP A 113 -2.05 -0.18 2.42
C ASP A 113 -3.18 -0.64 1.49
N LYS A 114 -3.01 -1.80 0.82
CA LYS A 114 -4.06 -2.40 0.00
C LYS A 114 -5.29 -2.76 0.82
N TYR A 115 -5.08 -3.38 1.98
CA TYR A 115 -6.19 -3.74 2.88
C TYR A 115 -6.94 -2.49 3.33
N ASP A 116 -6.24 -1.44 3.74
CA ASP A 116 -6.84 -0.18 4.17
C ASP A 116 -7.64 0.48 3.04
N LEU A 117 -7.08 0.49 1.81
CA LEU A 117 -7.79 0.98 0.63
C LEU A 117 -9.06 0.16 0.35
N THR A 118 -8.99 -1.17 0.38
CA THR A 118 -10.18 -2.01 0.18
C THR A 118 -11.20 -1.84 1.29
N SER A 119 -10.75 -1.69 2.54
CA SER A 119 -11.65 -1.46 3.67
C SER A 119 -12.35 -0.11 3.57
N ALA A 120 -11.66 0.93 3.08
CA ALA A 120 -12.25 2.23 2.84
C ALA A 120 -13.23 2.21 1.65
N ASP A 121 -12.88 1.50 0.57
CA ASP A 121 -13.73 1.31 -0.61
C ASP A 121 -14.94 0.40 -0.33
N GLU A 122 -14.93 -0.41 0.73
CA GLU A 122 -16.08 -1.20 1.16
C GLU A 122 -16.86 -0.54 2.31
N ASP A 123 -16.33 0.54 2.91
CA ASP A 123 -16.93 1.19 4.07
C ASP A 123 -18.32 1.78 3.71
N PRO A 124 -19.41 1.27 4.30
CA PRO A 124 -20.76 1.78 4.05
C PRO A 124 -20.93 3.26 4.40
N PHE A 125 -20.09 3.79 5.30
CA PHE A 125 -20.08 5.20 5.66
C PHE A 125 -19.52 6.06 4.53
N LEU A 126 -18.36 5.69 3.97
CA LEU A 126 -17.67 6.44 2.91
C LEU A 126 -18.41 6.34 1.56
N ASN A 127 -18.96 5.17 1.24
CA ASN A 127 -19.75 4.97 0.01
C ASN A 127 -21.18 5.47 0.07
N GLU A 128 -21.54 6.13 1.17
CA GLU A 128 -22.87 6.60 1.47
C GLU A 128 -23.98 5.55 1.40
N HIS A 129 -23.65 4.26 1.54
CA HIS A 129 -24.55 3.14 1.27
C HIS A 129 -25.88 3.25 2.05
N PHE A 130 -27.01 3.04 1.38
CA PHE A 130 -28.35 3.28 1.94
C PHE A 130 -28.69 2.37 3.13
N SER A 131 -28.00 1.24 3.30
CA SER A 131 -28.15 0.38 4.49
C SER A 131 -27.86 1.12 5.79
N THR A 132 -26.98 2.13 5.77
CA THR A 132 -26.65 2.95 6.95
C THR A 132 -27.85 3.74 7.46
N THR A 133 -28.76 4.12 6.57
CA THR A 133 -29.98 4.89 6.82
C THR A 133 -31.07 4.08 7.53
N LYS A 134 -31.08 2.75 7.39
CA LYS A 134 -32.11 1.88 7.97
C LYS A 134 -31.96 1.75 9.48
N ASN A 135 -33.09 1.79 10.18
CA ASN A 135 -33.13 1.51 11.62
C ASN A 135 -33.16 -0.02 11.85
N SER A 136 -32.45 -0.50 12.89
CA SER A 136 -32.47 -1.91 13.28
C SER A 136 -33.85 -2.37 13.78
N LEU A 137 -34.67 -1.45 14.30
CA LEU A 137 -35.99 -1.76 14.83
C LEU A 137 -37.06 -2.06 13.76
N GLY A 138 -36.79 -1.80 12.48
CA GLY A 138 -37.70 -2.17 11.40
C GLY A 138 -37.42 -1.47 10.08
N ASP A 139 -37.73 -2.17 8.99
CA ASP A 139 -37.42 -1.74 7.61
C ASP A 139 -38.11 -0.46 7.14
N HIS A 140 -39.29 -0.16 7.69
CA HIS A 140 -40.04 1.07 7.37
C HIS A 140 -39.52 2.30 8.12
N ARG A 141 -38.54 2.14 9.02
CA ARG A 141 -38.01 3.20 9.88
C ARG A 141 -36.62 3.62 9.43
N TYR A 142 -36.45 4.93 9.33
CA TYR A 142 -35.15 5.54 9.10
C TYR A 142 -34.52 6.00 10.40
N LYS A 143 -33.19 5.95 10.47
CA LYS A 143 -32.43 6.59 11.54
C LYS A 143 -32.47 8.11 11.32
N PRO A 144 -32.98 8.91 12.27
CA PRO A 144 -33.14 10.36 12.08
C PRO A 144 -31.84 11.08 11.70
N TYR A 145 -30.71 10.64 12.26
CA TYR A 145 -29.39 11.25 12.08
C TYR A 145 -28.59 10.69 10.89
N HIS A 146 -29.11 9.69 10.16
CA HIS A 146 -28.50 9.14 8.93
C HIS A 146 -29.50 9.15 7.76
N PHE A 147 -30.50 10.04 7.80
CA PHE A 147 -31.46 10.13 6.71
C PHE A 147 -30.86 10.87 5.51
N LYS A 148 -30.76 10.19 4.36
CA LYS A 148 -30.15 10.70 3.12
C LYS A 148 -31.16 10.89 1.98
N GLY A 149 -32.46 10.93 2.30
CA GLY A 149 -33.53 11.01 1.32
C GLY A 149 -34.21 9.68 1.01
N LEU A 150 -35.10 9.70 0.02
CA LEU A 150 -35.89 8.55 -0.41
C LEU A 150 -35.14 7.73 -1.46
N LYS A 151 -35.39 6.42 -1.50
CA LYS A 151 -34.92 5.57 -2.60
C LYS A 151 -35.57 6.00 -3.92
N ASP A 152 -34.84 5.79 -5.02
CA ASP A 152 -35.33 6.05 -6.37
C ASP A 152 -36.64 5.33 -6.68
N GLU A 153 -36.84 4.11 -6.16
CA GLU A 153 -38.08 3.36 -6.31
C GLU A 153 -39.29 4.10 -5.69
N HIS A 154 -39.10 4.71 -4.52
CA HIS A 154 -40.16 5.48 -3.86
C HIS A 154 -40.43 6.78 -4.60
N VAL A 155 -39.37 7.45 -5.07
CA VAL A 155 -39.49 8.66 -5.90
C VAL A 155 -40.23 8.34 -7.21
N ALA A 156 -39.90 7.22 -7.86
CA ALA A 156 -40.59 6.76 -9.07
C ALA A 156 -42.06 6.45 -8.81
N LYS A 157 -42.39 5.83 -7.66
CA LYS A 157 -43.78 5.59 -7.25
C LYS A 157 -44.54 6.90 -7.08
N ILE A 158 -43.95 7.89 -6.40
CA ILE A 158 -44.56 9.22 -6.21
C ILE A 158 -44.83 9.88 -7.57
N LYS A 159 -43.86 9.86 -8.49
CA LYS A 159 -44.03 10.42 -9.84
C LYS A 159 -45.16 9.74 -10.60
N ARG A 160 -45.24 8.41 -10.55
CA ARG A 160 -46.32 7.64 -11.17
C ARG A 160 -47.69 8.01 -10.59
N GLU A 161 -47.77 8.18 -9.28
CA GLU A 161 -49.01 8.56 -8.60
C GLU A 161 -49.43 9.99 -8.97
N GLN A 162 -48.49 10.92 -9.07
CA GLN A 162 -48.76 12.28 -9.56
C GLN A 162 -49.29 12.27 -11.01
N GLU A 163 -48.72 11.45 -11.89
CA GLU A 163 -49.23 11.29 -13.26
C GLU A 163 -50.66 10.74 -13.30
N LEU A 164 -51.00 9.80 -12.40
CA LEU A 164 -52.36 9.29 -12.27
C LEU A 164 -53.33 10.36 -11.78
N GLN A 165 -52.94 11.14 -10.77
CA GLN A 165 -53.75 12.25 -10.25
C GLN A 165 -54.05 13.31 -11.32
N ILE A 166 -53.07 13.64 -12.17
CA ILE A 166 -53.28 14.56 -13.30
C ILE A 166 -54.34 13.99 -14.26
N LYS A 167 -54.22 12.71 -14.64
CA LYS A 167 -55.19 12.05 -15.53
C LYS A 167 -56.59 11.98 -14.92
N GLU A 168 -56.70 11.67 -13.64
CA GLU A 168 -57.98 11.64 -12.91
C GLU A 168 -58.61 13.04 -12.85
N ALA A 169 -57.82 14.08 -12.61
CA ALA A 169 -58.29 15.47 -12.61
C ALA A 169 -58.81 15.89 -14.00
N GLU A 170 -58.11 15.52 -15.07
CA GLU A 170 -58.57 15.74 -16.45
C GLU A 170 -59.88 15.01 -16.76
N LEU A 171 -60.00 13.74 -16.34
CA LEU A 171 -61.23 12.96 -16.52
C LEU A 171 -62.40 13.58 -15.77
N LYS A 172 -62.20 13.97 -14.52
CA LYS A 172 -63.22 14.63 -13.69
C LYS A 172 -63.67 15.96 -14.32
N LYS A 173 -62.74 16.74 -14.86
CA LYS A 173 -63.06 17.97 -15.59
C LYS A 173 -63.91 17.70 -16.83
N LYS A 174 -63.60 16.64 -17.60
CA LYS A 174 -64.42 16.22 -18.75
C LYS A 174 -65.82 15.76 -18.33
N GLN A 175 -65.93 14.99 -17.25
CA GLN A 175 -67.22 14.56 -16.71
C GLN A 175 -68.08 15.76 -16.28
N GLN A 176 -67.50 16.72 -15.55
CA GLN A 176 -68.20 17.94 -15.16
C GLN A 176 -68.68 18.76 -16.36
N GLN A 177 -67.87 18.87 -17.41
CA GLN A 177 -68.26 19.56 -18.64
C GLN A 177 -69.44 18.87 -19.35
N GLU A 178 -69.46 17.53 -19.39
CA GLU A 178 -70.58 16.79 -19.98
C GLU A 178 -71.84 16.87 -19.11
N GLU A 179 -71.71 16.79 -17.79
CA GLU A 179 -72.82 17.00 -16.85
C GLU A 179 -73.43 18.40 -17.00
N GLU A 180 -72.60 19.45 -17.05
CA GLU A 180 -73.05 20.82 -17.26
C GLU A 180 -73.75 20.99 -18.62
N ARG A 181 -73.21 20.35 -19.67
CA ARG A 181 -73.83 20.32 -20.99
C ARG A 181 -75.20 19.62 -20.97
N LEU A 182 -75.31 18.46 -20.32
CA LEU A 182 -76.57 17.73 -20.18
C LEU A 182 -77.59 18.53 -19.37
N TRP A 183 -77.14 19.18 -18.29
CA TRP A 183 -77.97 20.08 -17.49
C TRP A 183 -78.48 21.26 -18.32
N ALA A 184 -77.62 21.88 -19.13
CA ALA A 184 -78.02 22.97 -20.02
C ALA A 184 -79.06 22.52 -21.06
N ILE A 185 -78.89 21.34 -21.66
CA ILE A 185 -79.87 20.76 -22.59
C ILE A 185 -81.21 20.52 -21.89
N GLN A 186 -81.19 19.93 -20.69
CA GLN A 186 -82.40 19.64 -19.92
C GLN A 186 -83.11 20.93 -19.50
N ALA A 187 -82.37 21.94 -19.03
CA ALA A 187 -82.91 23.24 -18.65
C ALA A 187 -83.55 23.96 -19.86
N GLU A 188 -82.92 23.91 -21.03
CA GLU A 188 -83.46 24.47 -22.27
C GLU A 188 -84.75 23.76 -22.70
N HIS A 189 -84.78 22.43 -22.61
CA HIS A 189 -85.96 21.63 -22.90
C HIS A 189 -87.15 21.98 -21.99
N LEU A 190 -86.91 22.06 -20.68
CA LEU A 190 -87.92 22.46 -19.70
C LEU A 190 -88.44 23.88 -19.96
N ARG A 191 -87.54 24.82 -20.27
CA ARG A 191 -87.92 26.19 -20.67
C ARG A 191 -88.82 26.20 -21.90
N ARG A 192 -88.49 25.42 -22.94
CA ARG A 192 -89.34 25.28 -24.14
C ARG A 192 -90.72 24.71 -23.80
N LEU A 193 -90.78 23.71 -22.93
CA LEU A 193 -92.04 23.10 -22.48
C LEU A 193 -92.91 24.11 -21.74
N GLN A 194 -92.32 24.86 -20.80
CA GLN A 194 -93.02 25.91 -20.05
C GLN A 194 -93.58 27.00 -20.98
N ILE A 195 -92.79 27.48 -21.95
CA ILE A 195 -93.27 28.47 -22.94
C ILE A 195 -94.45 27.92 -23.75
N LYS A 196 -94.41 26.63 -24.15
CA LYS A 196 -95.53 26.00 -24.86
C LYS A 196 -96.78 25.92 -23.97
N GLN A 197 -96.62 25.53 -22.71
CA GLN A 197 -97.71 25.46 -21.74
C GLN A 197 -98.33 26.85 -21.48
N ASP A 198 -97.51 27.88 -21.29
CA ASP A 198 -97.98 29.27 -21.12
C ASP A 198 -98.75 29.77 -22.34
N ARG A 199 -98.28 29.44 -23.56
CA ARG A 199 -99.00 29.76 -24.80
C ARG A 199 -100.35 29.05 -24.88
N LEU A 200 -100.42 27.78 -24.48
CA LEU A 200 -101.68 27.02 -24.42
C LEU A 200 -102.65 27.60 -23.39
N LEU A 201 -102.18 27.91 -22.18
CA LEU A 201 -102.99 28.55 -21.14
C LEU A 201 -103.53 29.91 -21.60
N LYS A 202 -102.69 30.75 -22.22
CA LYS A 202 -103.14 32.04 -22.78
C LYS A 202 -104.19 31.85 -23.87
N LYS A 203 -104.03 30.86 -24.75
CA LYS A 203 -105.03 30.53 -25.79
C LYS A 203 -106.34 30.05 -25.15
N ASN A 204 -106.28 29.13 -24.19
CA ASN A 204 -107.45 28.61 -23.50
C ASN A 204 -108.19 29.70 -22.71
N ASN A 205 -107.46 30.56 -21.99
CA ASN A 205 -108.04 31.71 -21.29
C ASN A 205 -108.73 32.66 -22.26
N ARG A 206 -108.12 32.94 -23.42
CA ARG A 206 -108.75 33.75 -24.46
C ARG A 206 -110.02 33.10 -25.00
N THR A 207 -110.01 31.79 -25.30
CA THR A 207 -111.22 31.09 -25.76
C THR A 207 -112.31 31.05 -24.69
N MET A 208 -111.95 30.91 -23.41
CA MET A 208 -112.93 30.99 -22.31
C MET A 208 -113.49 32.40 -22.16
N GLN A 209 -112.67 33.44 -22.32
CA GLN A 209 -113.14 34.84 -22.31
C GLN A 209 -114.08 35.11 -23.49
N GLU A 210 -113.74 34.64 -24.69
CA GLU A 210 -114.59 34.74 -25.88
C GLU A 210 -115.92 33.97 -25.69
N ALA A 211 -115.87 32.76 -25.12
CA ALA A 211 -117.07 31.98 -24.79
C ALA A 211 -117.93 32.63 -23.69
N ALA A 212 -117.31 33.19 -22.65
CA ALA A 212 -118.00 33.91 -21.59
C ALA A 212 -118.67 35.20 -22.13
N LEU A 213 -117.98 35.92 -23.01
CA LEU A 213 -118.53 37.09 -23.70
C LEU A 213 -119.71 36.70 -24.59
N ALA A 214 -119.58 35.62 -25.37
CA ALA A 214 -120.66 35.10 -26.20
C ALA A 214 -121.89 34.69 -25.35
N HIS A 215 -121.67 33.99 -24.25
CA HIS A 215 -122.73 33.62 -23.30
C HIS A 215 -123.38 34.84 -22.65
N GLN A 216 -122.62 35.87 -22.26
CA GLN A 216 -123.17 37.14 -21.78
C GLN A 216 -124.00 37.86 -22.86
N LEU A 217 -123.54 37.86 -24.12
CA LEU A 217 -124.28 38.44 -25.23
C LEU A 217 -125.60 37.70 -25.48
N ASP A 218 -125.60 36.36 -25.43
CA ASP A 218 -126.81 35.56 -25.56
C ASP A 218 -127.76 35.73 -24.36
N GLN A 219 -127.25 35.76 -23.13
CA GLN A 219 -128.05 36.13 -21.96
C GLN A 219 -128.63 37.54 -22.07
N ASN A 220 -127.89 38.51 -22.64
CA ASN A 220 -128.41 39.85 -22.92
C ASN A 220 -129.48 39.85 -24.00
N LYS A 221 -129.35 39.03 -25.05
CA LYS A 221 -130.42 38.85 -26.05
C LYS A 221 -131.65 38.19 -25.45
N GLU A 222 -131.48 37.14 -24.65
CA GLU A 222 -132.57 36.48 -23.92
C GLU A 222 -133.23 37.44 -22.93
N ASN A 223 -132.46 38.23 -22.18
CA ASN A 223 -132.99 39.28 -21.31
C ASN A 223 -133.75 40.35 -22.11
N LYS A 224 -133.27 40.75 -23.30
CA LYS A 224 -134.02 41.65 -24.20
C LYS A 224 -135.30 41.01 -24.76
N LEU A 225 -135.32 39.69 -24.98
CA LEU A 225 -136.52 38.95 -25.36
C LEU A 225 -137.50 38.79 -24.18
N ARG A 226 -136.99 38.61 -22.96
CA ARG A 226 -137.78 38.55 -21.72
C ARG A 226 -138.31 39.93 -21.32
N TRP A 227 -137.55 40.99 -21.56
CA TRP A 227 -137.94 42.40 -21.45
C TRP A 227 -138.51 42.93 -22.78
N LYS A 228 -139.32 42.12 -23.45
CA LYS A 228 -140.28 42.67 -24.41
C LYS A 228 -141.31 43.43 -23.60
N ASP A 229 -141.19 44.75 -23.65
CA ASP A 229 -142.07 45.72 -23.04
C ASP A 229 -143.55 45.24 -23.08
N PRO A 230 -144.21 45.05 -21.92
CA PRO A 230 -145.63 44.70 -21.87
C PRO A 230 -146.55 45.83 -22.35
N TYR A 231 -146.01 47.00 -22.73
CA TYR A 231 -146.78 48.15 -23.22
C TYR A 231 -146.29 48.59 -24.60
N GLY A 232 -147.02 48.16 -25.63
CA GLY A 232 -146.79 48.64 -27.00
C GLY A 232 -147.24 50.09 -27.20
N ASP A 233 -146.48 50.82 -28.03
CA ASP A 233 -146.87 52.09 -28.62
C ASP A 233 -146.23 52.15 -30.03
N ARG A 234 -146.98 52.00 -31.12
CA ARG A 234 -147.69 53.05 -31.90
C ARG A 234 -146.81 54.25 -32.28
N SER A 235 -146.17 54.15 -33.46
CA SER A 235 -146.30 55.12 -34.57
C SER A 235 -145.84 54.46 -35.87
#